data_AF-A0A495ZI84-F1
#
_entry.id   AF-A0A495ZI84-F1
#
_cell.length_a   1.000
_cell.length_b   1.000
_cell.length_c   1.000
_cell.angle_alpha   90.00
_cell.angle_beta   90.00
_cell.angle_gamma   90.00
#
_symmetry.space_group_name_H-M   'P 1'
#
loop_
_entity.id
_entity.type
_entity.pdbx_description
1 polymer ?
#
loop_
_entity_poly.entity_id
_entity_poly.type
_entity_poly.pdbx_seq_one_letter_code
_entity_poly.pdbx_strand_id
1 'polypeptide(L)'
;MKQIVTHANPDLDAIVSAWIAQDFLFKEHASEVLFVSRKVPEKLMLHADCVVDVGNTYVPENYRFDHKPPAFQNRNSTCATRLIWEYLRDTGADVAHLEPLVQITYQGDTHRNSDALKQSRIDGPHAELVKLKSEYKEITEVYRQMVLWLRSYTEKL
;
A
#
# COMPACT_ATOMS: atom_id res chain seq x y z
N MET A 1 -7.35 -14.74 11.79
CA MET A 1 -6.29 -13.83 11.32
C MET A 1 -6.76 -13.28 9.97
N LYS A 2 -6.69 -11.97 9.77
CA LYS A 2 -7.10 -11.30 8.54
C LYS A 2 -6.01 -11.41 7.47
N GLN A 3 -6.39 -11.74 6.24
CA GLN A 3 -5.44 -11.89 5.12
C GLN A 3 -5.49 -10.67 4.20
N ILE A 4 -4.38 -9.93 4.14
CA ILE A 4 -4.18 -8.80 3.23
C ILE A 4 -3.30 -9.27 2.08
N VAL A 5 -3.78 -9.20 0.84
CA VAL A 5 -3.06 -9.70 -0.33
C VAL A 5 -2.51 -8.53 -1.13
N THR A 6 -1.22 -8.57 -1.46
CA THR A 6 -0.57 -7.64 -2.39
C THR A 6 0.47 -8.35 -3.25
N HIS A 7 1.10 -7.65 -4.20
CA HIS A 7 1.98 -8.30 -5.17
C HIS A 7 3.43 -8.51 -4.67
N ALA A 8 4.05 -9.62 -5.08
CA ALA A 8 5.31 -10.15 -4.54
C ALA A 8 6.58 -9.39 -4.93
N ASN A 9 6.50 -8.42 -5.83
CA ASN A 9 7.56 -7.43 -6.05
C ASN A 9 7.04 -6.04 -5.66
N PRO A 10 6.71 -5.81 -4.38
CA PRO A 10 5.97 -4.64 -3.93
C PRO A 10 6.78 -3.37 -4.16
N ASP A 11 6.19 -2.37 -4.79
CA ASP A 11 6.70 -1.00 -4.76
C ASP A 11 6.15 -0.30 -3.51
N LEU A 12 6.37 1.02 -3.40
CA LEU A 12 5.91 1.76 -2.23
C LEU A 12 4.39 1.74 -2.10
N ASP A 13 3.65 1.75 -3.20
CA ASP A 13 2.18 1.75 -3.16
C ASP A 13 1.65 0.43 -2.59
N ALA A 14 2.21 -0.70 -3.02
CA ALA A 14 1.89 -2.02 -2.45
C ALA A 14 2.23 -2.13 -0.95
N ILE A 15 3.36 -1.58 -0.51
CA ILE A 15 3.75 -1.63 0.92
C ILE A 15 2.85 -0.73 1.77
N VAL A 16 2.67 0.53 1.38
CA VAL A 16 1.94 1.51 2.18
C VAL A 16 0.46 1.16 2.22
N SER A 17 -0.15 0.74 1.11
CA SER A 17 -1.55 0.30 1.11
C SER A 17 -1.78 -0.93 1.99
N ALA A 18 -0.87 -1.91 1.98
CA ALA A 18 -0.95 -3.08 2.86
C ALA A 18 -0.76 -2.71 4.34
N TRP A 19 0.17 -1.81 4.65
CA TRP A 19 0.35 -1.29 6.00
C TRP A 19 -0.88 -0.55 6.52
N ILE A 20 -1.48 0.32 5.69
CA ILE A 20 -2.72 1.02 6.05
C ILE A 20 -3.85 0.02 6.34
N ALA A 21 -3.99 -1.02 5.52
CA ALA A 21 -4.95 -2.09 5.77
C ALA A 21 -4.68 -2.81 7.11
N GLN A 22 -3.42 -3.09 7.41
CA GLN A 22 -3.02 -3.78 8.63
C GLN A 22 -3.25 -2.96 9.90
N ASP A 23 -2.76 -1.71 9.95
CA ASP A 23 -2.73 -0.91 11.17
C ASP A 23 -4.02 -0.11 11.41
N PHE A 24 -4.80 0.18 10.36
CA PHE A 24 -5.98 1.04 10.46
C PHE A 24 -7.27 0.31 10.09
N LEU A 25 -7.32 -0.39 8.95
CA LEU A 25 -8.55 -1.12 8.55
C LEU A 25 -8.81 -2.32 9.47
N PHE A 26 -7.77 -3.08 9.81
CA PHE A 26 -7.85 -4.27 10.66
C PHE A 26 -7.22 -4.07 12.04
N LYS A 27 -7.19 -2.83 12.54
CA LYS A 27 -6.57 -2.46 13.84
C LYS A 27 -6.91 -3.41 15.00
N GLU A 28 -8.17 -3.84 15.09
CA GLU A 28 -8.68 -4.70 16.16
C GLU A 28 -8.55 -6.21 15.86
N HIS A 29 -7.84 -6.58 14.79
CA HIS A 29 -7.71 -7.96 14.34
C HIS A 29 -6.25 -8.30 14.03
N ALA A 30 -5.79 -9.45 14.51
CA ALA A 30 -4.52 -10.01 14.02
C ALA A 30 -4.60 -10.20 12.51
N SER A 31 -3.64 -9.65 11.77
CA SER A 31 -3.58 -9.67 10.31
C SER A 31 -2.20 -10.10 9.80
N GLU A 32 -2.17 -10.70 8.62
CA GLU A 32 -0.96 -11.06 7.89
C GLU A 32 -1.01 -10.48 6.46
N VAL A 33 0.17 -10.21 5.89
CA VAL A 33 0.30 -9.77 4.50
C VAL A 33 0.86 -10.91 3.66
N LEU A 34 0.12 -11.28 2.62
CA LEU A 34 0.46 -12.31 1.67
C LEU A 34 0.93 -11.69 0.35
N PHE A 35 2.15 -12.04 -0.04
CA PHE A 35 2.80 -11.56 -1.24
C PHE A 35 2.60 -12.57 -2.38
N VAL A 36 1.89 -12.17 -3.44
CA VAL A 36 1.52 -13.07 -4.55
C VAL A 36 1.93 -12.55 -5.92
N SER A 37 1.92 -13.43 -6.93
CA SER A 37 2.12 -12.96 -8.30
C SER A 37 1.02 -11.97 -8.72
N ARG A 38 1.32 -11.07 -9.66
CA ARG A 38 0.33 -10.09 -10.16
C ARG A 38 -0.91 -10.74 -10.75
N LYS A 39 -0.80 -11.97 -11.26
CA LYS A 39 -1.94 -12.79 -11.65
C LYS A 39 -2.45 -13.53 -10.41
N VAL A 40 -3.35 -12.88 -9.68
CA VAL A 40 -3.92 -13.45 -8.45
C VAL A 40 -4.89 -14.57 -8.81
N PRO A 41 -4.77 -15.76 -8.21
CA PRO A 41 -5.77 -16.81 -8.38
C PRO A 41 -7.16 -16.34 -7.93
N GLU A 42 -8.20 -16.65 -8.70
CA GLU A 42 -9.59 -16.25 -8.39
C GLU A 42 -10.03 -16.69 -6.99
N LYS A 43 -9.67 -17.93 -6.59
CA LYS A 43 -9.93 -18.44 -5.25
C LYS A 43 -9.34 -17.55 -4.16
N LEU A 44 -8.15 -17.00 -4.37
CA LEU A 44 -7.53 -16.08 -3.41
C LEU A 44 -8.22 -14.72 -3.43
N MET A 45 -8.59 -14.20 -4.60
CA MET A 45 -9.36 -12.96 -4.74
C MET A 45 -10.71 -13.02 -3.99
N LEU A 46 -11.37 -14.18 -3.96
CA LEU A 46 -12.65 -14.39 -3.30
C LEU A 46 -12.53 -14.57 -1.78
N HIS A 47 -11.45 -15.17 -1.29
CA HIS A 47 -11.31 -15.52 0.13
C HIS A 47 -10.42 -14.57 0.94
N ALA A 48 -9.60 -13.73 0.30
CA ALA A 48 -8.82 -12.72 1.01
C ALA A 48 -9.73 -11.74 1.75
N ASP A 49 -9.36 -11.34 2.96
CA ASP A 49 -10.11 -10.30 3.68
C ASP A 49 -9.92 -8.92 3.03
N CYS A 50 -8.73 -8.64 2.47
CA CYS A 50 -8.41 -7.41 1.76
C CYS A 50 -7.43 -7.69 0.61
N VAL A 51 -7.56 -6.97 -0.49
CA VAL A 51 -6.64 -7.03 -1.63
C VAL A 51 -6.25 -5.61 -2.03
N VAL A 52 -4.94 -5.33 -2.05
CA VAL A 52 -4.39 -4.00 -2.33
C VAL A 52 -3.31 -4.05 -3.40
N ASP A 53 -3.35 -3.09 -4.31
CA ASP A 53 -2.41 -2.92 -5.43
C ASP A 53 -2.25 -4.14 -6.37
N VAL A 54 -3.25 -5.03 -6.37
CA VAL A 54 -3.24 -6.23 -7.20
C VAL A 54 -4.67 -6.71 -7.47
N GLY A 55 -4.86 -7.48 -8.54
CA GLY A 55 -6.15 -8.11 -8.87
C GLY A 55 -7.09 -7.26 -9.72
N ASN A 56 -6.66 -6.06 -10.12
CA ASN A 56 -7.29 -5.20 -11.11
C ASN A 56 -8.77 -4.87 -10.82
N THR A 57 -9.12 -4.78 -9.55
CA THR A 57 -10.50 -4.61 -9.07
C THR A 57 -10.56 -3.50 -8.00
N TYR A 58 -11.56 -2.63 -8.11
CA TYR A 58 -11.91 -1.65 -7.08
C TYR A 58 -13.35 -1.88 -6.62
N VAL A 59 -13.50 -2.39 -5.40
CA VAL A 59 -14.78 -2.59 -4.72
C VAL A 59 -14.52 -2.32 -3.23
N PRO A 60 -14.62 -1.06 -2.78
CA PRO A 60 -14.20 -0.66 -1.43
C PRO A 60 -15.01 -1.35 -0.32
N GLU A 61 -16.28 -1.67 -0.57
CA GLU A 61 -17.16 -2.39 0.36
C GLU A 61 -16.68 -3.83 0.63
N ASN A 62 -15.91 -4.39 -0.31
CA ASN A 62 -15.26 -5.69 -0.19
C ASN A 62 -13.74 -5.57 0.01
N TYR A 63 -13.24 -4.38 0.39
CA TYR A 63 -11.82 -4.12 0.61
C TYR A 63 -10.91 -4.55 -0.55
N ARG A 64 -11.32 -4.18 -1.77
CA ARG A 64 -10.53 -4.36 -3.00
C ARG A 64 -10.08 -3.00 -3.50
N PHE A 65 -8.78 -2.75 -3.45
CA PHE A 65 -8.18 -1.45 -3.76
C PHE A 65 -7.05 -1.61 -4.78
N ASP A 66 -7.39 -1.75 -6.06
CA ASP A 66 -6.43 -1.65 -7.16
C ASP A 66 -6.85 -0.52 -8.12
N HIS A 67 -5.86 0.13 -8.72
CA HIS A 67 -6.00 1.27 -9.62
C HIS A 67 -5.69 0.89 -11.09
N LYS A 68 -5.25 -0.35 -11.33
CA LYS A 68 -4.91 -0.84 -12.67
C LYS A 68 -6.17 -1.28 -13.44
N PRO A 69 -6.24 -1.11 -14.78
CA PRO A 69 -7.38 -1.57 -15.58
C PRO A 69 -7.69 -3.06 -15.35
N PRO A 70 -8.97 -3.48 -15.28
CA PRO A 70 -10.16 -2.66 -15.57
C PRO A 70 -10.70 -1.80 -14.42
N ALA A 71 -10.15 -1.87 -13.20
CA ALA A 71 -10.66 -1.08 -12.06
C ALA A 71 -10.80 0.41 -12.38
N PHE A 72 -9.76 0.99 -13.00
CA PHE A 72 -9.78 2.33 -13.54
C PHE A 72 -9.27 2.32 -14.98
N GLN A 73 -9.89 3.09 -15.87
CA GLN A 73 -9.45 3.20 -17.26
C GLN A 73 -8.04 3.81 -17.36
N ASN A 74 -7.78 4.87 -16.59
CA ASN A 74 -6.48 5.51 -16.50
C ASN A 74 -5.77 5.07 -15.22
N ARG A 75 -4.76 4.20 -15.35
CA ARG A 75 -3.93 3.73 -14.24
C ARG A 75 -3.19 4.83 -13.47
N ASN A 76 -3.02 6.02 -14.04
CA ASN A 76 -2.31 7.13 -13.39
C ASN A 76 -3.29 8.12 -12.71
N SER A 77 -4.59 7.82 -12.69
CA SER A 77 -5.58 8.70 -12.06
C SER A 77 -5.52 8.67 -10.52
N THR A 78 -5.08 7.55 -9.95
CA THR A 78 -4.99 7.30 -8.50
C THR A 78 -3.97 6.18 -8.26
N CYS A 79 -3.76 5.80 -6.99
CA CYS A 79 -2.97 4.65 -6.55
C CYS A 79 -3.70 3.90 -5.41
N ALA A 80 -3.32 2.66 -5.11
CA ALA A 80 -3.99 1.83 -4.11
C ALA A 80 -3.97 2.45 -2.70
N THR A 81 -2.83 3.05 -2.32
CA THR A 81 -2.65 3.75 -1.04
C THR A 81 -3.68 4.86 -0.86
N ARG A 82 -3.91 5.65 -1.91
CA ARG A 82 -4.89 6.74 -1.86
C ARG A 82 -6.31 6.20 -1.76
N LEU A 83 -6.64 5.14 -2.50
CA LEU A 83 -7.98 4.53 -2.48
C LEU A 83 -8.37 4.00 -1.10
N ILE A 84 -7.47 3.28 -0.42
CA ILE A 84 -7.76 2.78 0.93
C ILE A 84 -7.78 3.90 1.97
N TRP A 85 -6.92 4.91 1.84
CA TRP A 85 -6.91 6.06 2.73
C TRP A 85 -8.21 6.88 2.64
N GLU A 86 -8.67 7.17 1.42
CA GLU A 86 -9.94 7.88 1.19
C GLU A 86 -11.11 7.09 1.79
N TYR A 87 -11.16 5.77 1.57
CA TYR A 87 -12.18 4.90 2.18
C TYR A 87 -12.17 4.96 3.72
N LEU A 88 -11.00 4.86 4.34
CA LEU A 88 -10.87 4.90 5.80
C LEU A 88 -11.27 6.28 6.35
N ARG A 89 -10.85 7.35 5.71
CA ARG A 89 -11.25 8.72 6.09
C ARG A 89 -12.77 8.90 5.99
N ASP A 90 -13.37 8.46 4.89
CA ASP A 90 -14.80 8.64 4.62
C ASP A 90 -15.67 7.76 5.53
N THR A 91 -15.12 6.66 6.07
CA THR A 91 -15.75 5.82 7.11
C THR A 91 -15.46 6.27 8.55
N GLY A 92 -14.74 7.39 8.73
CA GLY A 92 -14.51 8.02 10.03
C GLY A 92 -13.29 7.50 10.80
N ALA A 93 -12.37 6.78 10.16
CA ALA A 93 -11.11 6.39 10.78
C ALA A 93 -10.17 7.60 10.91
N ASP A 94 -9.39 7.63 12.00
CA ASP A 94 -8.37 8.66 12.23
C ASP A 94 -7.10 8.37 11.42
N VAL A 95 -7.13 8.79 10.15
CA VAL A 95 -6.04 8.62 9.17
C VAL A 95 -5.62 9.93 8.50
N ALA A 96 -6.15 11.07 8.94
CA ALA A 96 -5.89 12.36 8.31
C ALA A 96 -4.39 12.72 8.32
N HIS A 97 -3.69 12.39 9.41
CA HIS A 97 -2.26 12.59 9.57
C HIS A 97 -1.39 11.84 8.53
N LEU A 98 -1.94 10.84 7.83
CA LEU A 98 -1.23 10.11 6.78
C LEU A 98 -1.19 10.83 5.43
N GLU A 99 -1.93 11.94 5.26
CA GLU A 99 -2.05 12.67 4.00
C GLU A 99 -0.69 12.98 3.34
N PRO A 100 0.37 13.45 4.04
CA PRO A 100 1.65 13.74 3.40
C PRO A 100 2.31 12.48 2.82
N LEU A 101 2.22 11.34 3.52
CA LEU A 101 2.74 10.06 3.03
C LEU A 101 1.91 9.56 1.83
N VAL A 102 0.58 9.65 1.92
CA VAL A 102 -0.33 9.27 0.81
C VAL A 102 -0.01 10.08 -0.44
N GLN A 103 0.25 11.38 -0.29
CA GLN A 103 0.61 12.24 -1.41
C GLN A 103 1.97 11.85 -2.01
N ILE A 104 3.00 11.57 -1.20
CA ILE A 104 4.31 11.12 -1.69
C ILE A 104 4.18 9.80 -2.46
N THR A 105 3.40 8.85 -1.94
CA THR A 105 3.16 7.56 -2.59
C THR A 105 2.40 7.73 -3.91
N TYR A 106 1.33 8.52 -3.93
CA TYR A 106 0.58 8.85 -5.15
C TYR A 106 1.47 9.49 -6.22
N GLN A 107 2.29 10.46 -5.84
CA GLN A 107 3.24 11.11 -6.76
C GLN A 107 4.29 10.11 -7.28
N GLY A 108 4.74 9.18 -6.44
CA GLY A 108 5.67 8.12 -6.83
C GLY A 108 5.11 7.14 -7.86
N ASP A 109 3.85 6.75 -7.67
CA ASP A 109 3.19 5.78 -8.54
C ASP A 109 2.73 6.39 -9.88
N THR A 110 2.15 7.60 -9.84
CA THR A 110 1.45 8.22 -10.97
C THR A 110 2.24 9.34 -11.68
N HIS A 111 3.07 10.11 -10.96
CA HIS A 111 3.77 11.31 -11.45
C HIS A 111 5.29 11.16 -11.28
N ARG A 112 5.87 10.24 -12.05
CA ARG A 112 7.25 9.74 -11.91
C ARG A 112 8.39 10.76 -12.04
N ASN A 113 8.08 12.04 -12.28
CA ASN A 113 9.03 13.15 -12.43
C ASN A 113 8.81 14.29 -11.43
N SER A 114 7.90 14.14 -10.45
CA SER A 114 7.63 15.16 -9.44
C SER A 114 8.83 15.41 -8.51
N ASP A 115 8.96 16.63 -8.00
CA ASP A 115 10.03 16.97 -7.06
C ASP A 115 9.88 16.25 -5.72
N ALA A 116 8.64 16.02 -5.28
CA ALA A 116 8.35 15.20 -4.10
C ALA A 116 8.89 13.78 -4.23
N LEU A 117 8.74 13.14 -5.40
CA LEU A 117 9.32 11.83 -5.66
C LEU A 117 10.86 11.88 -5.68
N LYS A 118 11.46 12.90 -6.30
CA LYS A 118 12.92 13.07 -6.32
C LYS A 118 13.46 13.15 -4.90
N GLN A 119 12.85 13.97 -4.04
CA GLN A 119 13.24 14.06 -2.62
C GLN A 119 13.02 12.74 -1.90
N SER A 120 11.86 12.08 -2.07
CA SER A 120 11.57 10.79 -1.44
C SER A 120 12.56 9.68 -1.80
N ARG A 121 13.19 9.75 -2.98
CA ARG A 121 14.26 8.84 -3.42
C ARG A 121 15.63 9.15 -2.84
N ILE A 122 15.83 10.34 -2.27
CA ILE A 122 17.07 10.73 -1.60
C ILE A 122 17.03 10.32 -0.13
N ASP A 123 15.98 10.72 0.60
CA ASP A 123 15.91 10.56 2.06
C ASP A 123 14.49 10.30 2.60
N GLY A 124 13.61 9.73 1.77
CA GLY A 124 12.23 9.41 2.16
C GLY A 124 11.86 7.93 2.01
N PRO A 125 10.54 7.64 2.00
CA PRO A 125 10.04 6.26 1.97
C PRO A 125 10.54 5.41 0.79
N HIS A 126 10.76 6.01 -0.38
CA HIS A 126 11.34 5.28 -1.52
C HIS A 126 12.79 4.90 -1.29
N ALA A 127 13.60 5.80 -0.71
CA ALA A 127 14.99 5.53 -0.37
C ALA A 127 15.09 4.38 0.67
N GLU A 128 14.27 4.44 1.71
CA GLU A 128 14.27 3.40 2.74
C GLU A 128 13.83 2.04 2.18
N LEU A 129 12.77 2.00 1.35
CA LEU A 129 12.35 0.74 0.73
C LEU A 129 13.44 0.13 -0.15
N VAL A 130 14.18 0.94 -0.91
CA VAL A 130 15.32 0.46 -1.73
C VAL A 130 16.42 -0.11 -0.85
N LYS A 131 16.78 0.60 0.23
CA LYS A 131 17.76 0.13 1.21
C LYS A 131 17.34 -1.21 1.82
N LEU A 132 16.13 -1.32 2.34
CA LEU A 132 15.63 -2.55 2.97
C LEU A 132 15.59 -3.73 1.99
N LYS A 133 15.20 -3.51 0.73
CA LYS A 133 15.26 -4.55 -0.32
C LYS A 133 16.68 -5.03 -0.63
N SER A 134 17.71 -4.22 -0.36
CA SER A 134 19.11 -4.63 -0.52
C SER A 134 19.66 -5.40 0.68
N GLU A 135 19.11 -5.14 1.88
CA GLU A 135 19.54 -5.76 3.14
C GLU A 135 18.86 -7.11 3.38
N TYR A 136 17.59 -7.25 2.98
CA TYR A 136 16.77 -8.43 3.27
C TYR A 136 16.37 -9.18 2.00
N LYS A 137 16.54 -10.51 2.03
CA LYS A 137 16.17 -11.39 0.91
C LYS A 137 14.67 -11.71 0.87
N GLU A 138 14.07 -11.88 2.05
CA GLU A 138 12.66 -12.26 2.17
C GLU A 138 11.77 -11.04 2.16
N ILE A 139 10.74 -11.05 1.29
CA ILE A 139 9.87 -9.88 1.10
C ILE A 139 9.04 -9.56 2.34
N THR A 140 8.65 -10.60 3.10
CA THR A 140 7.96 -10.44 4.38
C THR A 140 8.82 -9.67 5.39
N GLU A 141 10.14 -9.86 5.35
CA GLU A 141 11.05 -9.15 6.23
C GLU A 141 11.21 -7.69 5.80
N VAL A 142 11.37 -7.43 4.50
CA VAL A 142 11.36 -6.07 3.94
C VAL A 142 10.08 -5.32 4.37
N TYR A 143 8.91 -5.95 4.24
CA TYR A 143 7.64 -5.37 4.66
C TYR A 143 7.63 -5.06 6.16
N ARG A 144 8.03 -6.02 7.01
CA ARG A 144 8.07 -5.83 8.46
C ARG A 144 8.95 -4.65 8.86
N GLN A 145 10.14 -4.55 8.29
CA GLN A 145 11.06 -3.44 8.57
C GLN A 145 10.50 -2.11 8.05
N MET A 146 9.88 -2.12 6.86
CA MET A 146 9.27 -0.92 6.31
C MET A 146 8.10 -0.44 7.18
N VAL A 147 7.28 -1.32 7.73
CA VAL A 147 6.19 -0.96 8.67
C VAL A 147 6.75 -0.30 9.93
N LEU A 148 7.81 -0.86 10.53
CA LEU A 148 8.44 -0.25 11.70
C LEU A 148 8.96 1.16 11.41
N TRP A 149 9.60 1.32 10.25
CA TRP A 149 10.08 2.61 9.79
C TRP A 149 8.93 3.59 9.52
N LEU A 150 7.88 3.15 8.83
CA LEU A 150 6.71 3.96 8.47
C LEU A 150 6.02 4.53 9.72
N ARG A 151 5.82 3.71 10.76
CA ARG A 151 5.26 4.17 12.03
C ARG A 151 6.06 5.33 12.63
N SER A 152 7.39 5.19 12.70
CA SER A 152 8.25 6.27 13.22
C SER A 152 8.32 7.48 12.28
N TYR A 153 8.22 7.24 10.97
CA TYR A 153 8.24 8.30 9.96
C TYR A 153 6.98 9.17 10.05
N THR A 154 5.80 8.55 10.15
CA THR A 154 4.52 9.26 10.17
C THR A 154 4.24 9.98 11.49
N GLU A 155 4.87 9.57 12.60
CA GLU A 155 4.85 10.34 13.86
C GLU A 155 5.56 11.70 13.75
N LYS A 156 6.42 11.89 12.73
CA LYS A 156 7.23 13.09 12.54
C LYS A 156 6.73 14.00 11.41
N LEU A 157 5.66 13.60 10.72
CA LEU A 157 5.00 14.38 9.65
C LEU A 157 4.02 15.37 10.25
#